data_AF-A0A7X9EDM0-F1
#
_entry.id   AF-A0A7X9EDM0-F1
#
_cell.length_a   1.000
_cell.length_b   1.000
_cell.length_c   1.000
_cell.angle_alpha   90.00
_cell.angle_beta   90.00
_cell.angle_gamma   90.00
#
_symmetry.space_group_name_H-M   'P 1'
#
loop_
_entity.id
_entity.type
_entity.pdbx_description
1 polymer ?
#
loop_
_entity_poly.entity_id
_entity_poly.type
_entity_poly.pdbx_seq_one_letter_code
_entity_poly.pdbx_strand_id
1 'polypeptide(L)'
;MAKETKTSPTPLSVMLGSGDFLIVKDKKYKVKPIALKDIEEFMSDELSIGSQLFNITNPDRRKKVDRWLTGYCVDEENNPISLKIAMNSGWDIVDLKEFMKKLCDISG
;
A
#
# COMPACT_ATOMS: atom_id res chain seq x y z
N MET A 1 23.07 14.38 40.29
CA MET A 1 22.94 15.09 39.00
C MET A 1 22.36 14.13 37.99
N ALA A 2 21.08 14.29 37.64
CA ALA A 2 20.41 13.47 36.64
C ALA A 2 20.80 13.98 35.24
N LYS A 3 21.31 13.08 34.38
CA LYS A 3 21.59 13.37 32.97
C LYS A 3 20.27 13.32 32.20
N GLU A 4 19.76 14.47 31.79
CA GLU A 4 18.69 14.56 30.81
C GLU A 4 19.15 13.94 29.49
N THR A 5 18.62 12.76 29.18
CA THR A 5 18.76 12.14 27.87
C THR A 5 17.78 12.85 26.94
N LYS A 6 18.29 13.72 26.07
CA LYS A 6 17.51 14.28 24.96
C LYS A 6 17.04 13.12 24.08
N THR A 7 15.80 12.67 24.27
CA THR A 7 15.13 11.78 23.32
C THR A 7 14.98 12.57 22.03
N SER A 8 15.87 12.34 21.07
CA SER A 8 15.64 12.78 19.70
C SER A 8 14.28 12.26 19.28
N PRO A 9 13.39 13.08 18.69
CA PRO A 9 12.10 12.59 18.24
C PRO A 9 12.36 11.41 17.31
N THR A 10 11.79 10.25 17.63
CA THR A 10 11.90 9.09 16.78
C THR A 10 11.42 9.52 15.39
N PRO A 11 12.21 9.32 14.33
CA PRO A 11 11.83 9.77 12.99
C PRO A 11 10.42 9.26 12.66
N LEU A 12 9.59 10.09 12.04
CA LEU A 12 8.21 9.73 11.72
C LEU A 12 8.14 8.42 10.90
N SER A 13 9.18 8.11 10.12
CA SER A 13 9.36 6.84 9.39
C SER A 13 9.48 5.60 10.30
N VAL A 14 9.97 5.77 11.53
CA VAL A 14 10.00 4.72 12.56
C VAL A 14 8.64 4.60 13.26
N MET A 15 7.87 5.69 13.32
CA MET A 15 6.53 5.71 13.93
C MET A 15 5.41 5.21 13.00
N LEU A 16 5.55 5.44 11.68
CA LEU A 16 4.60 4.98 10.65
C LEU A 16 4.81 3.52 10.23
N GLY A 17 5.85 2.87 10.75
CA GLY A 17 6.32 1.59 10.22
C GLY A 17 6.98 1.79 8.85
N SER A 18 8.03 1.02 8.58
CA SER A 18 8.76 1.08 7.30
C SER A 18 7.91 0.66 6.09
N GLY A 19 6.64 0.29 6.28
CA GLY A 19 5.87 -0.55 5.39
C GLY A 19 6.00 -2.04 5.71
N ASP A 20 5.23 -2.86 5.02
CA ASP A 20 5.30 -4.32 5.09
C ASP A 20 5.48 -4.93 3.70
N PHE A 21 5.87 -6.18 3.62
CA PHE A 21 6.17 -6.85 2.37
C PHE A 21 5.04 -7.78 1.92
N LEU A 22 4.84 -7.79 0.61
CA LEU A 22 3.99 -8.71 -0.14
C LEU A 22 4.90 -9.53 -1.06
N ILE A 23 4.72 -10.85 -1.12
CA ILE A 23 5.48 -11.72 -2.02
C ILE A 23 4.51 -12.26 -3.08
N VAL A 24 4.82 -12.02 -4.36
CA VAL A 24 4.02 -12.50 -5.50
C VAL A 24 4.95 -13.15 -6.50
N LYS A 25 4.71 -14.42 -6.85
CA LYS A 25 5.53 -15.19 -7.81
C LYS A 25 7.04 -15.04 -7.57
N ASP A 26 7.46 -15.21 -6.31
CA ASP A 26 8.85 -15.08 -5.84
C ASP A 26 9.47 -13.68 -5.91
N LYS A 27 8.69 -12.65 -6.27
CA LYS A 27 9.13 -11.24 -6.22
C LYS A 27 8.63 -10.57 -4.95
N LYS A 28 9.48 -9.77 -4.32
CA LYS A 28 9.15 -9.03 -3.11
C LYS A 28 8.73 -7.60 -3.44
N TYR A 29 7.57 -7.22 -2.93
CA TYR A 29 7.00 -5.89 -3.05
C TYR A 29 6.86 -5.27 -1.67
N LYS A 30 7.08 -3.97 -1.59
CA LYS A 30 6.97 -3.20 -0.36
C LYS A 30 5.74 -2.32 -0.41
N VAL A 31 4.82 -2.56 0.52
CA VAL A 31 3.62 -1.76 0.74
C VAL A 31 3.93 -0.69 1.78
N LYS A 32 3.71 0.57 1.43
CA LYS A 32 3.94 1.72 2.31
C LYS A 32 2.64 2.08 3.06
N PRO A 33 2.72 2.56 4.30
CA PRO A 33 1.55 3.04 5.04
C PRO A 33 0.96 4.29 4.37
N ILE A 34 -0.37 4.44 4.45
CA ILE A 34 -1.09 5.61 3.95
C ILE A 34 -0.65 6.85 4.73
N ALA A 35 -0.29 7.91 4.01
CA ALA A 35 0.03 9.18 4.65
C ALA A 35 -1.24 9.84 5.19
N LEU A 36 -1.16 10.53 6.34
CA LEU A 36 -2.32 11.21 6.95
C LEU A 36 -3.04 12.18 6.00
N LYS A 37 -2.30 12.80 5.07
CA LYS A 37 -2.86 13.71 4.06
C LYS A 37 -3.74 13.01 3.01
N ASP A 38 -3.58 11.71 2.83
CA ASP A 38 -4.23 10.94 1.77
C ASP A 38 -5.38 10.06 2.32
N ILE A 39 -5.57 10.01 3.66
CA ILE A 39 -6.56 9.12 4.30
C ILE A 39 -8.01 9.49 3.96
N GLU A 40 -8.33 10.79 3.89
CA GLU A 40 -9.68 11.25 3.56
C GLU A 40 -10.08 10.82 2.15
N GLU A 41 -9.14 10.89 1.21
CA GLU A 41 -9.35 10.45 -0.17
C GLU A 41 -9.47 8.94 -0.26
N PHE A 42 -8.64 8.19 0.48
CA PHE A 42 -8.71 6.73 0.53
C PHE A 42 -10.08 6.23 1.00
N MET A 43 -10.60 6.83 2.08
CA MET A 43 -11.91 6.47 2.62
C MET A 43 -13.05 6.86 1.68
N SER A 44 -12.94 8.03 1.04
CA SER A 44 -13.94 8.54 0.08
C SER A 44 -13.98 7.74 -1.23
N ASP A 45 -12.94 6.98 -1.53
CA ASP A 45 -12.89 6.17 -2.75
C ASP A 45 -13.76 4.91 -2.69
N GLU A 46 -14.25 4.53 -1.51
CA GLU A 46 -15.14 3.39 -1.27
C GLU A 46 -14.65 2.11 -1.97
N LEU A 47 -13.36 1.84 -1.84
CA LEU A 47 -12.74 0.62 -2.36
C LEU A 47 -13.14 -0.54 -1.45
N SER A 48 -14.20 -1.24 -1.83
CA SER A 48 -14.69 -2.39 -1.07
C SER A 48 -13.68 -3.55 -1.15
N ILE A 49 -13.13 -3.95 0.01
CA ILE A 49 -12.23 -5.09 0.19
C ILE A 49 -13.08 -6.30 0.63
N GLY A 50 -13.88 -6.85 -0.29
CA GLY A 50 -14.88 -7.89 0.00
C GLY A 50 -14.87 -9.10 -0.94
N SER A 51 -15.87 -9.96 -0.81
CA SER A 51 -16.14 -11.11 -1.73
C SER A 51 -16.61 -10.68 -3.12
N GLN A 52 -17.03 -9.42 -3.26
CA GLN A 52 -17.25 -8.79 -4.55
C GLN A 52 -15.89 -8.37 -5.10
N LEU A 53 -15.33 -9.27 -5.91
CA LEU A 53 -14.19 -9.06 -6.79
C LEU A 53 -14.11 -7.58 -7.19
N PHE A 54 -13.02 -6.92 -6.79
CA PHE A 54 -12.77 -5.52 -7.06
C PHE A 54 -13.21 -5.18 -8.48
N ASN A 55 -13.96 -4.10 -8.59
CA ASN A 55 -14.59 -3.60 -9.79
C ASN A 55 -13.57 -3.06 -10.82
N ILE A 56 -12.44 -3.74 -11.03
CA ILE A 56 -11.40 -3.39 -12.01
C ILE A 56 -11.91 -3.48 -13.45
N THR A 57 -13.08 -4.09 -13.67
CA THR A 57 -13.84 -4.01 -14.93
C THR A 57 -14.50 -2.63 -15.12
N ASN A 58 -14.84 -1.92 -14.04
CA ASN A 58 -15.28 -0.53 -14.10
C ASN A 58 -14.05 0.39 -14.24
N PRO A 59 -14.02 1.25 -15.27
CA PRO A 59 -12.84 2.06 -15.58
C PRO A 59 -12.50 3.08 -14.49
N ASP A 60 -13.50 3.65 -13.80
CA ASP A 60 -13.27 4.66 -12.76
C ASP A 60 -12.72 4.03 -11.49
N ARG A 61 -13.27 2.87 -11.10
CA ARG A 61 -12.74 2.10 -9.97
C ARG A 61 -11.34 1.56 -10.27
N ARG A 62 -11.11 1.11 -11.50
CA ARG A 62 -9.77 0.67 -11.95
C ARG A 62 -8.73 1.76 -11.78
N LYS A 63 -9.05 3.01 -12.16
CA LYS A 63 -8.14 4.16 -11.99
C LYS A 63 -7.82 4.42 -10.51
N LYS A 64 -8.81 4.33 -9.62
CA LYS A 64 -8.61 4.49 -8.18
C LYS A 64 -7.66 3.41 -7.64
N VAL A 65 -7.91 2.15 -7.96
CA VAL A 65 -7.02 1.03 -7.57
C VAL A 65 -5.61 1.24 -8.11
N ASP A 66 -5.46 1.61 -9.38
CA ASP A 66 -4.16 1.87 -10.01
C ASP A 66 -3.38 2.98 -9.29
N ARG A 67 -4.07 4.06 -8.89
CA ARG A 67 -3.48 5.15 -8.10
C ARG A 67 -2.95 4.66 -6.77
N TRP A 68 -3.73 3.89 -6.00
CA TRP A 68 -3.29 3.41 -4.70
C TRP A 68 -2.14 2.41 -4.84
N LEU A 69 -2.20 1.51 -5.82
CA LEU A 69 -1.11 0.60 -6.11
C LEU A 69 0.17 1.36 -6.47
N THR A 70 0.09 2.35 -7.35
CA THR A 70 1.25 3.14 -7.79
C THR A 70 1.82 4.02 -6.67
N GLY A 71 0.94 4.58 -5.82
CA GLY A 71 1.38 5.43 -4.70
C GLY A 71 2.04 4.65 -3.57
N TYR A 72 1.57 3.43 -3.32
CA TYR A 72 1.84 2.72 -2.06
C TYR A 72 2.46 1.34 -2.21
N CYS A 73 2.67 0.83 -3.43
CA CYS A 73 3.38 -0.41 -3.68
C CYS A 73 4.61 -0.16 -4.55
N VAL A 74 5.77 -0.64 -4.10
CA VAL A 74 7.02 -0.59 -4.88
C VAL A 74 7.69 -1.95 -4.96
N ASP A 75 8.46 -2.21 -6.02
CA ASP A 75 9.33 -3.39 -6.11
C ASP A 75 10.65 -3.23 -5.31
N GLU A 76 11.53 -4.20 -5.46
CA GLU A 76 12.86 -4.25 -4.84
C GLU A 76 13.78 -3.11 -5.26
N GLU A 77 13.56 -2.54 -6.45
CA GLU A 77 14.30 -1.40 -6.99
C GLU A 77 13.67 -0.06 -6.57
N ASN A 78 12.59 -0.08 -5.79
CA ASN A 78 11.75 1.06 -5.41
C ASN A 78 10.95 1.67 -6.58
N ASN A 79 10.72 0.93 -7.65
CA ASN A 79 9.84 1.37 -8.74
C ASN A 79 8.37 1.21 -8.33
N PRO A 80 7.52 2.23 -8.57
CA PRO A 80 6.07 2.14 -8.37
C PRO A 80 5.41 1.02 -9.18
N ILE A 81 4.47 0.31 -8.57
CA ILE A 81 3.69 -0.74 -9.24
C ILE A 81 2.35 -0.20 -9.72
N SER A 82 2.12 -0.20 -11.03
CA SER A 82 0.79 0.01 -11.61
C SER A 82 0.09 -1.33 -11.85
N LEU A 83 -1.23 -1.30 -12.08
CA LEU A 83 -2.01 -2.47 -12.47
C LEU A 83 -1.46 -3.13 -13.73
N LYS A 84 -0.95 -2.34 -14.69
CA LYS A 84 -0.31 -2.88 -15.89
C LYS A 84 0.94 -3.69 -15.54
N ILE A 85 1.78 -3.18 -14.65
CA ILE A 85 3.00 -3.88 -14.19
C ILE A 85 2.63 -5.13 -13.39
N ALA A 86 1.64 -5.04 -12.51
CA ALA A 86 1.14 -6.17 -11.74
C ALA A 86 0.63 -7.30 -12.65
N MET A 87 -0.21 -6.96 -13.65
CA MET A 87 -0.70 -7.92 -14.65
C MET A 87 0.45 -8.58 -15.42
N ASN A 88 1.43 -7.80 -15.88
CA ASN A 88 2.60 -8.32 -16.59
C ASN A 88 3.53 -9.16 -15.70
N SER A 89 3.50 -8.93 -14.39
CA SER A 89 4.28 -9.68 -13.39
C SER A 89 3.55 -10.92 -12.89
N GLY A 90 2.39 -11.24 -13.45
CA GLY A 90 1.63 -12.45 -13.12
C GLY A 90 0.87 -12.36 -11.80
N TRP A 91 0.54 -11.16 -11.34
CA TRP A 91 -0.36 -10.97 -10.20
C TRP A 91 -1.75 -11.49 -10.55
N ASP A 92 -2.35 -12.21 -9.62
CA ASP A 92 -3.74 -12.58 -9.67
C ASP A 92 -4.60 -11.66 -8.78
N ILE A 93 -5.90 -11.96 -8.73
CA ILE A 93 -6.85 -11.17 -7.94
C ILE A 93 -6.64 -11.31 -6.43
N VAL A 94 -6.04 -12.43 -5.99
CA VAL A 94 -5.72 -12.68 -4.58
C VAL A 94 -4.56 -11.79 -4.17
N ASP A 95 -3.54 -11.67 -5.03
CA ASP A 95 -2.40 -10.77 -4.80
C ASP A 95 -2.84 -9.30 -4.66
N LEU A 96 -3.72 -8.84 -5.55
CA LEU A 96 -4.28 -7.48 -5.48
C LEU A 96 -5.10 -7.25 -4.20
N LYS A 97 -5.87 -8.26 -3.78
CA LYS A 97 -6.63 -8.21 -2.53
C LYS A 97 -5.69 -8.15 -1.32
N GLU A 98 -4.62 -8.94 -1.33
CA GLU A 98 -3.63 -8.95 -0.27
C GLU A 98 -2.91 -7.60 -0.17
N PHE A 99 -2.61 -6.96 -1.31
CA PHE A 99 -2.13 -5.57 -1.32
C PHE A 99 -3.09 -4.63 -0.61
N MET A 100 -4.37 -4.60 -0.99
CA MET A 100 -5.36 -3.69 -0.41
C MET A 100 -5.55 -3.94 1.10
N LYS A 101 -5.61 -5.22 1.49
CA LYS A 101 -5.70 -5.62 2.89
C LYS A 101 -4.48 -5.14 3.67
N LYS A 102 -3.27 -5.44 3.16
CA LYS A 102 -2.01 -5.05 3.81
C LYS A 102 -1.88 -3.53 3.91
N LEU A 103 -2.31 -2.80 2.88
CA LEU A 103 -2.35 -1.34 2.90
C LEU A 103 -3.22 -0.81 4.05
N CYS A 104 -4.41 -1.38 4.26
CA CYS A 104 -5.25 -1.03 5.41
C CYS A 104 -4.60 -1.45 6.74
N ASP A 105 -4.18 -2.71 6.85
CA ASP A 105 -3.65 -3.30 8.10
C ASP A 105 -2.44 -2.52 8.64
N ILE A 106 -1.55 -2.01 7.77
CA ILE A 106 -0.37 -1.25 8.19
C ILE A 106 -0.64 0.24 8.42
N SER A 107 -1.78 0.75 7.94
CA SER A 107 -2.12 2.17 8.04
C SER A 107 -2.96 2.51 9.28
N GLY A 108 -3.50 1.51 9.95
CA GLY A 108 -4.32 1.66 11.17
C GLY A 108 -5.78 1.34 10.93
#